data_AF-A0A532E1G0-F1
#
_entry.id   AF-A0A532E1G0-F1
#
_cell.length_a   1.000
_cell.length_b   1.000
_cell.length_c   1.000
_cell.angle_alpha   90.00
_cell.angle_beta   90.00
_cell.angle_gamma   90.00
#
_symmetry.space_group_name_H-M   'P 1'
#
loop_
_entity.id
_entity.type
_entity.pdbx_description
1 polymer ?
#
loop_
_entity_poly.entity_id
_entity_poly.type
_entity_poly.pdbx_seq_one_letter_code
_entity_poly.pdbx_strand_id
1 'polypeptide(L)'
;MLRHLFTLAARLFPRIAGQVLSSNYIGLHGCLNTAMSFVTWNQVEGDYLEFGVWEGSSFAAAYHALQSNRQRHLAYGYDTPEYRRWKENPPRFFAFDSFEGIPGGEGERHVDYHEGAYQCSEERFRANLRSRRVDLSRVATV
;
A
#
# COMPACT_ATOMS: atom_id res chain seq x y z
N MET A 1 12.22 -38.03 24.02
CA MET A 1 11.63 -37.45 22.78
C MET A 1 10.67 -36.27 23.05
N LEU A 2 9.74 -36.33 24.03
CA LEU A 2 8.78 -35.24 24.29
C LEU A 2 9.38 -33.89 24.77
N ARG A 3 10.52 -33.88 25.47
CA ARG A 3 11.13 -32.63 25.97
C ARG A 3 11.68 -31.71 24.87
N HIS A 4 12.11 -32.26 23.73
CA HIS A 4 12.61 -31.45 22.61
C HIS A 4 11.49 -30.78 21.79
N LEU A 5 10.33 -31.43 21.69
CA LEU A 5 9.14 -30.87 21.03
C LEU A 5 8.57 -29.66 21.79
N PHE A 6 8.54 -29.72 23.13
CA PHE A 6 8.09 -28.59 23.96
C PHE A 6 9.01 -27.37 23.87
N THR A 7 10.34 -27.56 23.82
CA THR A 7 11.29 -26.45 23.67
C THR A 7 11.24 -25.81 22.27
N LEU A 8 10.96 -26.61 21.23
CA LEU A 8 10.79 -26.08 19.86
C LEU A 8 9.49 -25.27 19.74
N ALA A 9 8.40 -25.77 20.32
CA ALA A 9 7.11 -25.06 20.35
C ALA A 9 7.21 -23.73 21.12
N ALA A 10 7.87 -23.72 22.29
CA ALA A 10 8.07 -22.51 23.09
C ALA A 10 8.99 -21.46 22.42
N ARG A 11 9.86 -21.85 21.49
CA ARG A 11 10.70 -20.94 20.69
C ARG A 11 10.01 -20.41 19.43
N LEU A 12 9.05 -21.16 18.89
CA LEU A 12 8.25 -20.76 17.72
C LEU A 12 7.03 -19.91 18.12
N PHE A 13 6.47 -20.12 19.31
CA PHE A 13 5.30 -19.38 19.79
C PHE A 13 5.49 -17.85 19.83
N PRO A 14 6.60 -17.28 20.34
CA PRO A 14 6.82 -15.83 20.31
C PRO A 14 7.05 -15.28 18.90
N ARG A 15 7.60 -16.10 17.98
CA ARG A 15 7.82 -15.73 16.57
C ARG A 15 6.52 -15.71 15.76
N ILE A 16 5.58 -16.60 16.08
CA ILE A 16 4.25 -16.66 15.47
C ILE A 16 3.33 -15.61 16.11
N ALA A 17 3.33 -15.48 17.44
CA ALA A 17 2.52 -14.51 18.16
C ALA A 17 2.93 -13.06 17.88
N GLY A 18 4.22 -12.79 17.66
CA GLY A 18 4.72 -11.45 17.30
C GLY A 18 4.29 -10.98 15.90
N GLN A 19 3.88 -11.89 15.01
CA GLN A 19 3.32 -11.53 13.69
C GLN A 19 1.81 -11.27 13.72
N VAL A 20 1.10 -11.65 14.79
CA VAL A 20 -0.37 -11.67 14.82
C VAL A 20 -0.97 -10.37 15.40
N LEU A 21 -0.17 -9.46 15.96
CA LEU A 21 -0.67 -8.24 16.61
C LEU A 21 0.03 -6.95 16.19
N SER A 22 0.40 -6.81 14.91
CA SER A 22 0.47 -5.48 14.32
C SER A 22 -0.84 -5.24 13.58
N SER A 23 -1.66 -4.28 14.03
CA SER A 23 -2.78 -3.74 13.25
C SER A 23 -2.21 -3.09 11.99
N ASN A 24 -1.84 -3.90 11.01
CA ASN A 24 -1.09 -3.48 9.84
C ASN A 24 -2.07 -3.28 8.71
N TYR A 25 -2.70 -2.10 8.67
CA TYR A 25 -3.57 -1.67 7.58
C TYR A 25 -2.87 -1.77 6.20
N ILE A 26 -1.53 -1.72 6.21
CA ILE A 26 -0.65 -1.77 5.03
C ILE A 26 0.00 -3.14 4.78
N GLY A 27 -0.19 -4.13 5.66
CA GLY A 27 0.47 -5.44 5.57
C GLY A 27 -0.17 -6.38 4.54
N LEU A 28 0.39 -7.59 4.42
CA LEU A 28 -0.15 -8.64 3.53
C LEU A 28 -1.63 -8.96 3.82
N HIS A 29 -2.07 -8.80 5.06
CA HIS A 29 -3.47 -9.02 5.47
C HIS A 29 -4.20 -7.71 5.79
N GLY A 30 -3.63 -6.57 5.37
CA GLY A 30 -4.18 -5.24 5.58
C GLY A 30 -5.33 -4.90 4.62
N CYS A 31 -5.96 -3.75 4.86
CA CYS A 31 -7.07 -3.26 4.04
C CYS A 31 -6.61 -2.93 2.62
N LEU A 32 -5.40 -2.39 2.43
CA LEU A 32 -4.87 -2.09 1.10
C LEU A 32 -4.71 -3.35 0.26
N ASN A 33 -4.11 -4.42 0.79
CA ASN A 33 -3.96 -5.65 0.03
C ASN A 33 -5.33 -6.31 -0.25
N THR A 34 -6.26 -6.27 0.71
CA THR A 34 -7.63 -6.76 0.52
C THR A 34 -8.34 -6.02 -0.61
N ALA A 35 -8.26 -4.68 -0.61
CA ALA A 35 -8.83 -3.85 -1.67
C ALA A 35 -8.18 -4.14 -3.03
N MET A 36 -6.85 -4.21 -3.10
CA MET A 36 -6.13 -4.51 -4.36
C MET A 36 -6.42 -5.91 -4.89
N SER A 37 -6.63 -6.88 -4.00
CA SER A 37 -7.12 -8.21 -4.38
C SER A 37 -8.53 -8.12 -4.94
N PHE A 38 -9.45 -7.45 -4.26
CA PHE A 38 -10.84 -7.30 -4.71
C PHE A 38 -10.94 -6.66 -6.10
N VAL A 39 -10.29 -5.52 -6.32
CA VAL A 39 -10.33 -4.83 -7.62
C VAL A 39 -9.72 -5.68 -8.73
N THR A 40 -8.69 -6.48 -8.42
CA THR A 40 -8.06 -7.37 -9.40
C THR A 40 -8.99 -8.53 -9.77
N TRP A 41 -9.54 -9.23 -8.77
CA TRP A 41 -10.36 -10.43 -8.99
C TRP A 41 -11.71 -10.14 -9.63
N ASN A 42 -12.20 -8.91 -9.52
CA ASN A 42 -13.43 -8.45 -10.16
C ASN A 42 -13.16 -7.61 -11.42
N GLN A 43 -11.91 -7.56 -11.90
CA GLN A 43 -11.47 -6.77 -13.06
C GLN A 43 -11.97 -5.32 -13.04
N VAL A 44 -12.00 -4.69 -11.86
CA VAL A 44 -12.41 -3.30 -11.72
C VAL A 44 -11.38 -2.41 -12.42
N GLU A 45 -11.85 -1.59 -13.36
CA GLU A 45 -11.06 -0.60 -14.08
C GLU A 45 -10.96 0.70 -13.29
N GLY A 46 -9.87 1.43 -13.50
CA GLY A 46 -9.67 2.76 -12.92
C GLY A 46 -8.27 2.96 -12.34
N ASP A 47 -8.05 4.14 -11.77
CA ASP A 47 -6.79 4.55 -11.17
C ASP A 47 -6.85 4.45 -9.63
N TYR A 48 -5.68 4.46 -8.98
CA TYR A 48 -5.55 4.56 -7.54
C TYR A 48 -5.30 6.02 -7.13
N LEU A 49 -6.07 6.52 -6.18
CA LEU A 49 -5.98 7.88 -5.64
C LEU A 49 -5.76 7.81 -4.13
N GLU A 50 -4.77 8.52 -3.61
CA GLU A 50 -4.52 8.66 -2.17
C GLU A 50 -4.41 10.15 -1.81
N PHE A 51 -5.12 10.55 -0.77
CA PHE A 51 -5.16 11.93 -0.25
C PHE A 51 -4.40 11.98 1.08
N GLY A 52 -3.31 12.75 1.10
CA GLY A 52 -2.35 12.73 2.20
C GLY A 52 -1.46 11.49 2.10
N VAL A 53 -0.30 11.65 1.48
CA VAL A 53 0.64 10.55 1.19
C VAL A 53 1.89 10.60 2.06
N TRP A 54 2.20 11.75 2.67
CA TRP A 54 3.35 11.95 3.55
C TRP A 54 4.65 11.37 2.95
N GLU A 55 5.26 10.36 3.59
CA GLU A 55 6.48 9.70 3.12
C GLU A 55 6.24 8.57 2.10
N GLY A 56 4.98 8.25 1.79
CA GLY A 56 4.57 7.32 0.74
C GLY A 56 4.62 5.84 1.09
N SER A 57 4.60 5.47 2.37
CA SER A 57 4.66 4.07 2.80
C SER A 57 3.40 3.27 2.42
N SER A 58 2.21 3.80 2.71
CA SER A 58 0.91 3.28 2.28
C SER A 58 0.79 3.25 0.76
N PHE A 59 1.16 4.35 0.11
CA PHE A 59 1.14 4.49 -1.34
C PHE A 59 1.97 3.40 -2.04
N ALA A 60 3.20 3.18 -1.57
CA ALA A 60 4.06 2.11 -2.09
C ALA A 60 3.49 0.72 -1.80
N ALA A 61 2.88 0.51 -0.61
CA ALA A 61 2.24 -0.76 -0.28
C ALA A 61 1.05 -1.07 -1.20
N ALA A 62 0.20 -0.07 -1.49
CA ALA A 62 -0.90 -0.21 -2.45
C ALA A 62 -0.39 -0.54 -3.86
N TYR A 63 0.66 0.15 -4.32
CA TYR A 63 1.30 -0.13 -5.60
C TYR A 63 1.75 -1.59 -5.71
N HIS A 64 2.54 -2.08 -4.74
CA HIS A 64 3.06 -3.44 -4.77
C HIS A 64 1.98 -4.50 -4.61
N ALA A 65 0.98 -4.23 -3.77
CA ALA A 65 -0.17 -5.11 -3.62
C ALA A 65 -0.94 -5.26 -4.95
N LEU A 66 -1.19 -4.15 -5.66
CA LEU A 66 -1.86 -4.20 -6.96
C LEU A 66 -1.02 -4.94 -8.00
N GLN A 67 0.27 -4.60 -8.14
CA GLN A 67 1.15 -5.25 -9.12
C GLN A 67 1.22 -6.76 -8.89
N SER A 68 1.41 -7.18 -7.63
CA SER A 68 1.48 -8.59 -7.26
C SER A 68 0.16 -9.32 -7.53
N ASN A 69 -0.98 -8.73 -7.16
CA ASN A 69 -2.29 -9.33 -7.42
C ASN A 69 -2.55 -9.45 -8.93
N ARG A 70 -2.31 -8.39 -9.70
CA ARG A 70 -2.47 -8.41 -11.16
C ARG A 70 -1.57 -9.45 -11.82
N GLN A 71 -0.28 -9.51 -11.46
CA GLN A 71 0.65 -10.48 -12.00
C GLN A 71 0.16 -11.93 -11.79
N ARG A 72 -0.30 -12.25 -10.57
CA ARG A 72 -0.88 -13.57 -10.28
C ARG A 72 -2.17 -13.82 -11.06
N HIS A 73 -3.04 -12.83 -11.16
CA HIS A 73 -4.32 -12.96 -11.85
C HIS A 73 -4.15 -13.15 -13.37
N LEU A 74 -3.15 -12.48 -13.97
CA LEU A 74 -2.80 -12.64 -15.39
C LEU A 74 -2.29 -14.04 -15.71
N ALA A 75 -1.68 -14.75 -14.76
CA ALA A 75 -1.19 -16.11 -14.95
C ALA A 75 -2.31 -17.14 -15.19
N TYR A 76 -3.57 -16.82 -14.87
CA TYR A 76 -4.72 -17.72 -15.14
C TYR A 76 -5.14 -17.74 -16.62
N GLY A 77 -4.70 -16.76 -17.43
CA GLY A 77 -4.88 -16.81 -18.88
C GLY A 77 -6.31 -16.64 -19.39
N TYR A 78 -7.18 -15.91 -18.68
CA TYR A 78 -8.49 -15.53 -19.20
C TYR A 78 -8.36 -14.67 -20.47
N ASP A 79 -9.32 -14.80 -21.40
CA ASP A 79 -9.29 -14.07 -22.67
C ASP A 79 -10.71 -13.73 -23.17
N THR A 80 -11.43 -12.91 -22.40
CA THR A 80 -12.65 -12.24 -22.87
C THR A 80 -12.32 -10.82 -23.35
N PRO A 81 -13.18 -10.20 -24.18
CA PRO A 81 -13.00 -8.80 -24.58
C PRO A 81 -12.86 -7.84 -23.37
N GLU A 82 -13.66 -8.03 -22.33
CA GLU A 82 -13.64 -7.23 -21.09
C GLU A 82 -12.31 -7.43 -20.35
N TYR A 83 -11.85 -8.69 -20.26
CA TYR A 83 -10.57 -9.02 -19.65
C TYR A 83 -9.39 -8.39 -20.39
N ARG A 84 -9.41 -8.40 -21.74
CA ARG A 84 -8.38 -7.75 -22.56
C ARG A 84 -8.33 -6.25 -22.29
N ARG A 85 -9.48 -5.59 -22.24
CA ARG A 85 -9.57 -4.16 -21.90
C ARG A 85 -8.98 -3.86 -20.53
N TRP A 86 -9.34 -4.63 -19.50
CA TRP A 86 -8.79 -4.48 -18.15
C TRP A 86 -7.28 -4.78 -18.08
N LYS A 87 -6.81 -5.77 -18.85
CA LYS A 87 -5.39 -6.14 -18.95
C LYS A 87 -4.55 -5.02 -19.58
N GLU A 88 -5.04 -4.45 -20.67
CA GLU A 88 -4.37 -3.40 -21.48
C GLU A 88 -4.40 -2.03 -20.82
N ASN A 89 -5.30 -1.81 -19.86
CA ASN A 89 -5.43 -0.56 -19.10
C ASN A 89 -5.08 -0.76 -17.61
N PRO A 90 -3.80 -1.01 -17.28
CA PRO A 90 -3.38 -1.10 -15.88
C PRO A 90 -3.50 0.27 -15.16
N PRO A 91 -3.87 0.29 -13.87
CA PRO A 91 -4.07 1.53 -13.12
C PRO A 91 -2.82 2.42 -13.05
N ARG A 92 -3.05 3.74 -13.10
CA ARG A 92 -2.09 4.77 -12.68
C ARG A 92 -2.30 5.10 -11.20
N PHE A 93 -1.33 5.78 -10.61
CA PHE A 93 -1.29 6.10 -9.19
C PHE A 93 -1.19 7.62 -9.02
N PHE A 94 -2.16 8.21 -8.34
CA PHE A 94 -2.24 9.65 -8.10
C PHE A 94 -2.06 9.95 -6.61
N ALA A 95 -1.02 10.70 -6.29
CA ALA A 95 -0.68 11.15 -4.96
C ALA A 95 -1.13 12.60 -4.79
N PHE A 96 -2.24 12.82 -4.08
CA PHE A 96 -2.76 14.14 -3.75
C PHE A 96 -2.21 14.57 -2.39
N ASP A 97 -1.34 15.57 -2.38
CA ASP A 97 -0.73 16.09 -1.16
C ASP A 97 -0.24 17.52 -1.39
N SER A 98 -0.24 18.34 -0.34
CA SER A 98 0.39 19.66 -0.43
C SER A 98 1.91 19.56 -0.54
N PHE A 99 2.50 18.46 -0.04
CA PHE A 99 3.94 18.28 0.18
C PHE A 99 4.55 19.32 1.14
N GLU A 100 3.69 20.04 1.85
CA GLU A 100 4.05 21.12 2.77
C GLU A 100 3.68 20.78 4.22
N GLY A 101 2.99 19.66 4.43
CA GLY A 101 2.47 19.23 5.73
C GLY A 101 1.09 19.81 6.01
N ILE A 102 0.62 19.63 7.24
CA ILE A 102 -0.68 20.12 7.70
C ILE A 102 -0.65 21.65 7.73
N PRO A 103 -1.60 22.34 7.05
CA PRO A 103 -1.66 23.79 7.08
C PRO A 103 -2.08 24.30 8.47
N GLY A 104 -1.65 25.51 8.84
CA GLY A 104 -2.17 26.24 9.99
C GLY A 104 -3.65 26.61 9.85
N GLY A 105 -4.22 27.24 10.89
CA GLY A 105 -5.59 27.78 10.87
C GLY A 105 -6.39 27.50 12.14
N GLU A 106 -7.51 28.23 12.31
CA GLU A 106 -8.27 28.35 13.57
C GLU A 106 -9.17 27.15 13.93
N GLY A 107 -8.97 25.98 13.33
CA GLY A 107 -9.74 24.77 13.63
C GLY A 107 -9.23 24.02 14.87
N GLU A 108 -10.13 23.39 15.62
CA GLU A 108 -9.77 22.43 16.67
C GLU A 108 -9.03 21.24 16.05
N ARG A 109 -7.89 20.87 16.65
CA ARG A 109 -6.96 19.87 16.11
C ARG A 109 -6.58 18.86 17.19
N HIS A 110 -6.34 17.63 16.76
CA HIS A 110 -5.62 16.66 17.58
C HIS A 110 -4.21 17.20 17.89
N VAL A 111 -3.63 16.83 19.03
CA VAL A 111 -2.31 17.31 19.49
C VAL A 111 -1.20 17.06 18.44
N ASP A 112 -1.33 15.98 17.68
CA ASP A 112 -0.37 15.60 16.63
C ASP A 112 -0.56 16.37 15.31
N TYR A 113 -1.65 17.14 15.15
CA TYR A 113 -2.03 17.83 13.91
C TYR A 113 -1.74 19.33 13.96
N HIS A 114 -0.54 19.68 14.44
CA HIS A 114 -0.04 21.06 14.43
C HIS A 114 0.46 21.47 13.03
N GLU A 115 0.60 22.77 12.82
CA GLU A 115 1.11 23.32 11.57
C GLU A 115 2.50 22.75 11.22
N GLY A 116 2.65 22.30 9.97
CA GLY A 116 3.87 21.65 9.48
C GLY A 116 4.03 20.19 9.90
N ALA A 117 3.14 19.63 10.72
CA ALA A 117 3.14 18.20 11.00
C ALA A 117 2.95 17.40 9.69
N TYR A 118 3.57 16.23 9.61
CA TYR A 118 3.57 15.38 8.40
C TYR A 118 4.11 16.07 7.14
N GLN A 119 4.98 17.07 7.27
CA GLN A 119 5.66 17.67 6.12
C GLN A 119 6.61 16.67 5.46
N CYS A 120 6.51 16.55 4.13
CA CYS A 120 7.42 15.79 3.29
C CYS A 120 7.40 16.40 1.89
N SER A 121 8.54 16.91 1.40
CA SER A 121 8.60 17.51 0.06
C SER A 121 8.31 16.48 -1.03
N GLU A 122 7.85 16.94 -2.19
CA GLU A 122 7.55 16.08 -3.34
C GLU A 122 8.80 15.29 -3.78
N GLU A 123 9.97 15.93 -3.76
CA GLU A 123 11.24 15.28 -4.13
C GLU A 123 11.57 14.15 -3.17
N ARG A 124 11.37 14.35 -1.85
CA ARG A 124 11.61 13.34 -0.84
C ARG A 124 10.60 12.20 -0.96
N PHE A 125 9.31 12.50 -1.17
CA PHE A 125 8.29 11.50 -1.45
C PHE A 125 8.65 10.65 -2.69
N ARG A 126 9.02 11.27 -3.82
CA ARG A 126 9.45 10.56 -5.03
C ARG A 126 10.72 9.73 -4.82
N ALA A 127 11.69 10.24 -4.06
CA ALA A 127 12.88 9.48 -3.69
C ALA A 127 12.55 8.26 -2.81
N ASN A 128 11.61 8.41 -1.88
CA ASN A 128 11.08 7.34 -1.04
C ASN A 128 10.36 6.26 -1.85
N LEU A 129 9.57 6.64 -2.84
CA LEU A 129 8.92 5.70 -3.75
C LEU A 129 9.95 4.95 -4.60
N ARG A 130 10.97 5.65 -5.11
CA ARG A 130 12.07 5.04 -5.87
C ARG A 130 12.85 4.03 -5.01
N SER A 131 13.19 4.37 -3.76
CA SER A 131 13.89 3.45 -2.86
C SER A 131 13.06 2.21 -2.53
N ARG A 132 11.72 2.33 -2.54
CA ARG A 132 10.75 1.24 -2.41
C ARG A 132 10.44 0.53 -3.73
N ARG A 133 11.17 0.83 -4.83
CA ARG A 133 11.01 0.19 -6.15
C ARG A 133 9.64 0.39 -6.79
N VAL A 134 8.99 1.53 -6.54
CA VAL A 134 7.79 1.93 -7.28
C VAL A 134 8.21 2.49 -8.64
N ASP A 135 7.55 2.05 -9.72
CA ASP A 135 7.72 2.61 -11.05
C ASP A 135 7.11 4.02 -11.11
N LEU A 136 7.97 5.04 -11.07
CA LEU A 136 7.55 6.45 -11.07
C LEU A 136 6.88 6.87 -12.39
N SER A 137 7.02 6.12 -13.49
CA SER A 137 6.28 6.43 -14.73
C SER A 137 4.77 6.19 -14.60
N ARG A 138 4.36 5.41 -13.59
CA ARG A 138 2.96 5.16 -13.24
C ARG A 138 2.39 6.15 -12.23
N VAL A 139 3.23 7.02 -11.66
CA VAL A 139 2.88 7.90 -10.55
C VAL A 139 2.75 9.34 -11.03
N ALA A 140 1.63 9.98 -10.70
CA ALA A 140 1.43 11.42 -10.80
C ALA A 140 1.26 12.00 -9.39
N THR A 141 1.92 13.11 -9.12
CA THR A 141 1.67 13.95 -7.94
C THR A 141 0.71 15.06 -8.36
N VAL A 142 -0.20 15.44 -7.46
CA VAL A 142 -1.24 16.45 -7.68
C VAL A 142 -1.35 17.35 -6.47
#